data_AF-A0A3D4T0X0-F1
#
_entry.id   AF-A0A3D4T0X0-F1
#
_cell.length_a   1.000
_cell.length_b   1.000
_cell.length_c   1.000
_cell.angle_alpha   90.00
_cell.angle_beta   90.00
_cell.angle_gamma   90.00
#
_symmetry.space_group_name_H-M   'P 1'
#
loop_
_entity.id
_entity.type
_entity.pdbx_description
1 polymer ?
#
loop_
_entity_poly.entity_id
_entity_poly.type
_entity_poly.pdbx_seq_one_letter_code
_entity_poly.pdbx_strand_id
1 'polypeptide(L)'
;MDNPAPVAARAAFTVAAVAGVVHGGFSIYWGFGGASLVDTLGENLVEQWQEHPALLLPVGMVKILAALLPLLLLRTAGKPVQPVFWHRLLRVVSWAGAVLLILWGGVNTVTGNLVLSGIVEPDGGYDYDGMVGHAWLWDPLFLLWGVALAVGLFLTGRLRLSRQ
;
A
#
# COMPACT_ATOMS: atom_id res chain seq x y z
N MET A 1 -12.39 -4.73 -31.59
CA MET A 1 -11.41 -5.11 -30.55
C MET A 1 -11.86 -4.45 -29.27
N ASP A 2 -12.36 -5.23 -28.31
CA ASP A 2 -12.76 -4.70 -27.00
C ASP A 2 -11.54 -4.12 -26.31
N ASN A 3 -11.60 -2.85 -25.92
CA ASN A 3 -10.49 -2.21 -25.20
C ASN A 3 -10.38 -2.90 -23.82
N PRO A 4 -9.28 -3.62 -23.49
CA PRO A 4 -9.15 -4.32 -22.22
C PRO A 4 -8.84 -3.38 -21.04
N ALA A 5 -8.55 -2.10 -21.31
CA ALA A 5 -8.16 -1.13 -20.29
C ALA A 5 -9.17 -0.96 -19.13
N PRO A 6 -10.50 -1.05 -19.30
CA PRO A 6 -11.45 -1.01 -18.19
C PRO A 6 -11.34 -2.22 -17.25
N VAL A 7 -11.09 -3.42 -17.79
CA VAL A 7 -10.91 -4.65 -16.99
C VAL A 7 -9.58 -4.60 -16.25
N ALA A 8 -8.51 -4.22 -16.95
CA ALA A 8 -7.18 -4.08 -16.36
C ALA A 8 -7.14 -3.02 -15.24
N ALA A 9 -7.80 -1.86 -15.45
CA ALA A 9 -7.92 -0.83 -14.42
C ALA A 9 -8.67 -1.33 -13.18
N ARG A 10 -9.77 -2.08 -13.38
CA ARG A 10 -10.51 -2.70 -12.27
C ARG A 10 -9.63 -3.68 -11.50
N ALA A 11 -8.98 -4.59 -12.20
CA ALA A 11 -8.08 -5.57 -11.57
C ALA A 11 -6.97 -4.88 -10.77
N ALA A 12 -6.33 -3.85 -11.33
CA ALA A 12 -5.28 -3.10 -10.65
C ALA A 12 -5.77 -2.43 -9.35
N PHE A 13 -6.91 -1.72 -9.38
CA PHE A 13 -7.46 -1.14 -8.16
C PHE A 13 -7.96 -2.20 -7.16
N THR A 14 -8.46 -3.35 -7.62
CA THR A 14 -8.84 -4.46 -6.73
C THR A 14 -7.62 -5.03 -6.01
N VAL A 15 -6.51 -5.26 -6.72
CA VAL A 15 -5.25 -5.71 -6.11
C VAL A 15 -4.76 -4.69 -5.09
N ALA A 16 -4.76 -3.41 -5.43
CA ALA A 16 -4.41 -2.32 -4.52
C ALA A 16 -5.29 -2.31 -3.27
N ALA A 17 -6.62 -2.45 -3.44
CA ALA A 17 -7.56 -2.48 -2.33
C ALA A 17 -7.34 -3.69 -1.41
N VAL A 18 -7.15 -4.89 -1.97
CA VAL A 18 -6.87 -6.10 -1.19
C VAL A 18 -5.57 -5.95 -0.41
N ALA A 19 -4.49 -5.54 -1.06
CA ALA A 19 -3.20 -5.37 -0.41
C ALA A 19 -3.26 -4.35 0.75
N GLY A 20 -3.87 -3.19 0.52
CA GLY A 20 -4.01 -2.16 1.55
C GLY A 20 -4.97 -2.55 2.68
N VAL A 21 -6.04 -3.30 2.40
CA VAL A 21 -6.96 -3.84 3.43
C VAL A 21 -6.27 -4.90 4.27
N VAL A 22 -5.49 -5.80 3.68
CA VAL A 22 -4.69 -6.78 4.43
C VAL A 22 -3.73 -6.02 5.36
N HIS A 23 -3.00 -5.04 4.83
CA HIS A 23 -2.07 -4.25 5.64
C HIS A 23 -2.77 -3.48 6.77
N GLY A 24 -3.88 -2.80 6.49
CA GLY A 24 -4.64 -2.07 7.50
C GLY A 24 -5.33 -2.99 8.51
N GLY A 25 -5.76 -4.17 8.08
CA GLY A 25 -6.36 -5.21 8.91
C GLY A 25 -5.39 -5.74 9.96
N PHE A 26 -4.13 -5.99 9.59
CA PHE A 26 -3.09 -6.35 10.55
C PHE A 26 -2.79 -5.22 11.55
N SER A 27 -2.77 -3.96 11.10
CA SER A 27 -2.65 -2.82 12.04
C SER A 27 -3.81 -2.79 13.04
N ILE A 28 -5.06 -2.99 12.60
CA ILE A 28 -6.20 -3.05 13.52
C ILE A 28 -6.08 -4.25 14.47
N TYR A 29 -5.72 -5.43 13.95
CA TYR A 29 -5.55 -6.66 14.73
C TYR A 29 -4.51 -6.49 15.84
N TRP A 30 -3.34 -5.95 15.52
CA TRP A 30 -2.31 -5.63 16.52
C TRP A 30 -2.77 -4.53 17.49
N GLY A 31 -3.56 -3.56 17.04
CA GLY A 31 -4.15 -2.55 17.91
C GLY A 31 -5.13 -3.10 18.96
N PHE A 32 -5.70 -4.28 18.72
CA PHE A 32 -6.49 -5.03 19.70
C PHE A 32 -5.67 -6.02 20.53
N GLY A 33 -4.34 -6.00 20.43
CA GLY A 33 -3.44 -6.90 21.17
C GLY A 33 -3.16 -8.23 20.47
N GLY A 34 -3.42 -8.34 19.17
CA GLY A 34 -3.01 -9.49 18.38
C GLY A 34 -1.48 -9.65 18.36
N ALA A 35 -0.98 -10.88 18.51
CA ALA A 35 0.45 -11.17 18.55
C ALA A 35 0.99 -11.83 17.25
N SER A 36 0.10 -12.28 16.36
CA SER A 36 0.53 -12.96 15.13
C SER A 36 1.36 -12.04 14.24
N LEU A 37 2.52 -12.54 13.77
CA LEU A 37 3.45 -11.86 12.88
C LEU A 37 4.02 -10.53 13.44
N VAL A 38 3.87 -10.27 14.75
CA VAL A 38 4.45 -9.06 15.38
C VAL A 38 5.97 -9.09 15.32
N ASP A 39 6.58 -10.26 15.49
CA ASP A 39 8.04 -10.45 15.39
C ASP A 39 8.58 -10.04 14.01
N THR A 40 7.76 -10.15 12.97
CA THR A 40 8.14 -9.76 11.60
C THR A 40 8.09 -8.25 11.35
N LEU A 41 7.71 -7.44 12.34
CA LEU A 41 7.81 -5.98 12.27
C LEU A 41 9.19 -5.46 12.67
N GLY A 42 10.02 -6.28 13.31
CA GLY A 42 11.29 -5.85 13.87
C GLY A 42 11.17 -5.27 15.28
N GLU A 43 12.14 -5.60 16.13
CA GLU A 43 12.18 -5.25 17.56
C GLU A 43 11.91 -3.75 17.83
N ASN A 44 12.49 -2.83 17.06
CA ASN A 44 12.30 -1.38 17.22
C ASN A 44 10.84 -0.93 17.04
N LEU A 45 10.13 -1.54 16.08
CA LEU A 45 8.71 -1.23 15.86
C LEU A 45 7.87 -1.84 16.97
N VAL A 46 8.16 -3.08 17.38
CA VAL A 46 7.45 -3.76 18.47
C VAL A 46 7.53 -2.95 19.76
N GLU A 47 8.71 -2.48 20.16
CA GLU A 47 8.89 -1.65 21.35
C GLU A 47 8.03 -0.38 21.29
N GLN A 48 8.03 0.33 20.15
CA GLN A 48 7.26 1.55 19.98
C GLN A 48 5.74 1.33 20.09
N TRP A 49 5.23 0.17 19.65
CA TRP A 49 3.79 -0.10 19.63
C TRP A 49 3.29 -0.78 20.91
N GLN A 50 4.14 -1.47 21.67
CA GLN A 50 3.73 -2.11 22.92
C GLN A 50 3.32 -1.10 24.00
N GLU A 51 3.91 0.10 24.00
CA GLU A 51 3.51 1.16 24.93
C GLU A 51 2.10 1.70 24.62
N HIS A 52 1.73 1.77 23.34
CA HIS A 52 0.49 2.40 22.87
C HIS A 52 -0.17 1.67 21.68
N PRO A 53 -0.62 0.42 21.83
CA PRO A 53 -1.13 -0.39 20.72
C PRO A 53 -2.40 0.21 20.10
N ALA A 54 -3.21 0.93 20.88
CA ALA A 54 -4.41 1.60 20.39
C ALA A 54 -4.14 2.62 19.26
N LEU A 55 -2.91 3.13 19.11
CA LEU A 55 -2.52 4.00 17.99
C LEU A 55 -2.53 3.27 16.64
N LEU A 56 -2.46 1.94 16.63
CA LEU A 56 -2.54 1.15 15.41
C LEU A 56 -3.97 1.08 14.84
N LEU A 57 -5.00 1.31 15.66
CA LEU A 57 -6.40 1.36 15.21
C LEU A 57 -6.65 2.48 14.20
N PRO A 58 -6.39 3.77 14.51
CA PRO A 58 -6.56 4.84 13.54
C PRO A 58 -5.62 4.68 12.33
N VAL A 59 -4.41 4.17 12.54
CA VAL A 59 -3.46 3.88 11.45
C VAL A 59 -4.04 2.85 10.47
N GLY A 60 -4.60 1.75 10.99
CA GLY A 60 -5.22 0.71 10.18
C GLY A 60 -6.49 1.21 9.47
N MET A 61 -7.32 2.02 10.14
CA MET A 61 -8.48 2.67 9.52
C MET A 61 -8.06 3.58 8.35
N VAL A 62 -7.04 4.41 8.53
CA VAL A 62 -6.50 5.27 7.47
C VAL A 62 -6.00 4.44 6.30
N LYS A 63 -5.28 3.34 6.55
CA LYS A 63 -4.81 2.42 5.49
C LYS A 63 -5.97 1.81 4.71
N ILE A 64 -7.00 1.31 5.40
CA ILE A 64 -8.19 0.74 4.76
C ILE A 64 -8.92 1.80 3.92
N LEU A 65 -9.11 3.01 4.44
CA LEU A 65 -9.73 4.10 3.69
C LEU A 65 -8.89 4.47 2.46
N ALA A 66 -7.57 4.61 2.62
CA ALA A 66 -6.65 4.89 1.51
C ALA A 66 -6.67 3.78 0.45
N ALA A 67 -6.88 2.52 0.84
CA ALA A 67 -6.97 1.39 -0.08
C ALA A 67 -8.30 1.35 -0.84
N LEU A 68 -9.41 1.69 -0.17
CA LEU A 68 -10.75 1.58 -0.74
C LEU A 68 -11.21 2.82 -1.51
N LEU A 69 -10.86 4.03 -1.07
CA LEU A 69 -11.32 5.28 -1.69
C LEU A 69 -10.96 5.38 -3.19
N PRO A 70 -9.78 4.95 -3.68
CA PRO A 70 -9.46 4.97 -5.10
C PRO A 70 -10.43 4.15 -5.98
N LEU A 71 -11.14 3.15 -5.44
CA LEU A 71 -12.16 2.41 -6.18
C LEU A 71 -13.32 3.30 -6.65
N LEU A 72 -13.56 4.44 -6.00
CA LEU A 72 -14.56 5.43 -6.44
C LEU A 72 -14.20 6.05 -7.81
N LEU A 73 -12.92 6.04 -8.19
CA LEU A 73 -12.47 6.48 -9.51
C LEU A 73 -12.97 5.55 -10.62
N LEU A 74 -13.22 4.26 -10.34
CA LEU A 74 -13.81 3.33 -11.31
C LEU A 74 -15.28 3.64 -11.59
N ARG A 75 -16.04 4.06 -10.57
CA ARG A 75 -17.47 4.40 -10.71
C ARG A 75 -17.69 5.63 -11.59
N THR A 76 -16.69 6.49 -11.64
CA THR A 76 -16.70 7.78 -12.33
C THR A 76 -15.88 7.77 -13.62
N ALA A 77 -15.20 6.67 -13.94
CA ALA A 77 -14.41 6.50 -15.15
C ALA A 77 -15.28 6.68 -16.41
N GLY A 78 -14.97 7.69 -17.21
CA GLY A 78 -15.64 7.96 -18.49
C GLY A 78 -17.00 8.64 -18.40
N LYS A 79 -17.39 9.19 -17.23
CA LYS A 79 -18.59 10.03 -17.06
C LYS A 79 -18.19 11.47 -16.70
N PRO A 80 -18.97 12.50 -17.09
CA PRO A 80 -18.80 13.84 -16.54
C PRO A 80 -19.09 13.81 -15.04
N VAL A 81 -18.08 14.11 -14.22
CA VAL A 81 -18.17 14.04 -12.76
C VAL A 81 -18.38 15.43 -12.20
N GLN A 82 -19.46 15.63 -11.44
CA GLN A 82 -19.63 16.78 -10.55
C GLN A 82 -19.75 16.25 -9.11
N PRO A 83 -18.97 16.76 -8.14
CA PRO A 83 -18.01 17.87 -8.24
C PRO A 83 -16.63 17.43 -8.78
N VAL A 84 -16.10 18.21 -9.74
CA VAL A 84 -14.77 17.97 -10.36
C VAL A 84 -13.63 18.05 -9.35
N PHE A 85 -13.76 18.92 -8.33
CA PHE A 85 -12.74 19.15 -7.31
C PHE A 85 -12.41 17.86 -6.54
N TRP A 86 -13.42 17.16 -6.02
CA TRP A 86 -13.22 15.95 -5.21
C TRP A 86 -12.54 14.83 -6.01
N HIS A 87 -12.92 14.68 -7.29
CA HIS A 87 -12.29 13.70 -8.17
C HIS A 87 -10.81 14.04 -8.45
N ARG A 88 -10.47 15.31 -8.61
CA ARG A 88 -9.07 15.75 -8.77
C ARG A 88 -8.27 15.52 -7.48
N LEU A 89 -8.82 15.91 -6.34
CA LEU A 89 -8.18 15.72 -5.04
C LEU A 89 -7.89 14.24 -4.78
N LEU A 90 -8.89 13.37 -4.97
CA LEU A 90 -8.73 11.93 -4.80
C LEU A 90 -7.63 11.36 -5.72
N ARG A 91 -7.55 11.81 -6.98
CA ARG A 91 -6.47 11.40 -7.89
C ARG A 91 -5.10 11.88 -7.43
N VAL A 92 -4.96 13.13 -7.00
CA VAL A 92 -3.69 13.70 -6.52
C VAL A 92 -3.23 12.96 -5.28
N VAL A 93 -4.11 12.77 -4.30
CA VAL A 93 -3.81 12.04 -3.06
C VAL A 93 -3.47 10.58 -3.38
N SER A 94 -4.19 9.94 -4.29
CA SER A 94 -3.90 8.54 -4.69
C SER A 94 -2.54 8.42 -5.38
N TRP A 95 -2.15 9.40 -6.21
CA TRP A 95 -0.81 9.43 -6.82
C TRP A 95 0.28 9.66 -5.79
N ALA A 96 0.09 10.62 -4.88
CA ALA A 96 1.04 10.87 -3.80
C ALA A 96 1.22 9.62 -2.92
N GLY A 97 0.12 8.97 -2.55
CA GLY A 97 0.13 7.70 -1.83
C GLY A 97 0.84 6.59 -2.59
N ALA A 98 0.56 6.43 -3.89
CA ALA A 98 1.23 5.42 -4.72
C ALA A 98 2.74 5.63 -4.77
N VAL A 99 3.20 6.88 -4.96
CA VAL A 99 4.63 7.21 -4.96
C VAL A 99 5.26 6.90 -3.60
N LEU A 100 4.64 7.32 -2.51
CA LEU A 100 5.14 7.05 -1.16
C LEU A 100 5.27 5.54 -0.91
N LEU A 101 4.23 4.77 -1.25
CA LEU A 101 4.20 3.32 -1.09
C LEU A 101 5.27 2.61 -1.92
N ILE A 102 5.47 3.03 -3.16
CA ILE A 102 6.50 2.47 -4.05
C ILE A 102 7.90 2.77 -3.52
N LEU A 103 8.15 4.01 -3.13
CA LEU A 103 9.47 4.41 -2.64
C LEU A 103 9.77 3.74 -1.31
N TRP A 104 8.86 3.82 -0.34
CA TRP A 104 9.04 3.23 0.98
C TRP A 104 9.12 1.71 0.91
N GLY A 105 8.10 1.07 0.34
CA GLY A 105 8.04 -0.38 0.22
C GLY A 105 9.16 -0.94 -0.66
N GLY A 106 9.47 -0.27 -1.78
CA GLY A 106 10.54 -0.69 -2.67
C GLY A 106 11.93 -0.58 -2.05
N VAL A 107 12.25 0.55 -1.41
CA VAL A 107 13.54 0.74 -0.74
C VAL A 107 13.72 -0.29 0.37
N ASN A 108 12.73 -0.47 1.25
CA ASN A 108 12.86 -1.42 2.36
C ASN A 108 12.91 -2.88 1.88
N THR A 109 12.13 -3.24 0.86
CA THR A 109 12.19 -4.58 0.24
C THR A 109 13.60 -4.87 -0.28
N VAL A 110 14.18 -3.92 -1.02
CA VAL A 110 15.53 -4.07 -1.58
C VAL A 110 16.56 -4.15 -0.46
N THR A 111 16.53 -3.21 0.49
CA THR A 111 17.44 -3.19 1.64
C THR A 111 17.38 -4.49 2.43
N GLY A 112 16.18 -5.00 2.71
CA GLY A 112 16.00 -6.26 3.43
C GLY A 112 16.62 -7.45 2.70
N ASN A 113 16.45 -7.53 1.38
CA ASN A 113 17.09 -8.58 0.57
C ASN A 113 18.62 -8.42 0.49
N LEU A 114 19.13 -7.19 0.46
CA LEU A 114 20.59 -6.94 0.48
C LEU A 114 21.22 -7.39 1.80
N VAL A 115 20.53 -7.17 2.93
CA VAL A 115 20.98 -7.64 4.25
C VAL A 115 20.90 -9.16 4.35
N LEU A 116 19.77 -9.77 3.97
CA LEU A 116 19.59 -11.23 4.02
C LEU A 116 20.54 -11.99 3.08
N SER A 117 20.99 -11.38 1.99
CA SER A 117 21.97 -11.97 1.07
C SER A 117 23.43 -11.79 1.51
N GLY A 118 23.68 -11.07 2.61
CA GLY A 118 25.03 -10.77 3.10
C GLY A 118 25.80 -9.76 2.25
N ILE A 119 25.13 -9.11 1.29
CA ILE A 119 25.75 -8.01 0.51
C ILE A 119 25.96 -6.78 1.40
N VAL A 120 25.04 -6.55 2.35
CA VAL A 120 25.12 -5.51 3.36
C VAL A 120 25.13 -6.18 4.73
N GLU A 121 26.15 -5.88 5.54
CA GLU A 121 26.24 -6.33 6.93
C GLU A 121 26.05 -5.14 7.86
N PRO A 122 24.93 -5.05 8.58
CA PRO A 122 24.70 -3.99 9.56
C PRO A 122 25.67 -4.09 10.74
N ASP A 123 26.28 -2.97 11.10
CA ASP A 123 27.09 -2.86 12.31
C ASP A 123 26.22 -3.15 13.54
N GLY A 124 26.58 -4.19 14.32
CA GLY A 124 25.84 -4.61 15.51
C GLY A 124 24.82 -5.74 15.29
N GLY A 125 24.74 -6.29 14.07
CA GLY A 125 23.80 -7.36 13.74
C GLY A 125 22.39 -6.84 13.41
N TYR A 126 21.45 -7.75 13.17
CA TYR A 126 20.05 -7.43 12.88
C TYR A 126 19.11 -8.50 13.40
N ASP A 127 17.88 -8.11 13.73
CA ASP A 127 16.78 -9.03 13.99
C ASP A 127 16.37 -9.73 12.69
N TYR A 128 16.61 -11.04 12.64
CA TYR A 128 16.37 -11.84 11.44
C TYR A 128 14.89 -11.91 11.07
N ASP A 129 13.99 -12.07 12.03
CA ASP A 129 12.56 -12.25 11.77
C ASP A 129 11.94 -10.94 11.28
N GLY A 130 12.30 -9.82 11.90
CA GLY A 130 11.99 -8.48 11.40
C GLY A 130 12.50 -8.25 9.99
N MET A 131 13.74 -8.62 9.71
CA MET A 131 14.34 -8.46 8.38
C MET A 131 13.63 -9.29 7.31
N VAL A 132 13.25 -10.54 7.60
CA VAL A 132 12.44 -11.38 6.71
C VAL A 132 11.06 -10.76 6.47
N GLY A 133 10.43 -10.21 7.51
CA GLY A 133 9.16 -9.50 7.40
C GLY A 133 9.24 -8.30 6.47
N HIS A 134 10.27 -7.46 6.62
CA HIS A 134 10.53 -6.34 5.72
C HIS A 134 10.88 -6.79 4.30
N ALA A 135 11.69 -7.83 4.14
CA ALA A 135 12.13 -8.26 2.82
C ALA A 135 11.01 -8.91 1.99
N TRP A 136 10.12 -9.69 2.61
CA TRP A 136 9.20 -10.59 1.90
C TRP A 136 7.72 -10.47 2.26
N LEU A 137 7.36 -9.72 3.32
CA LEU A 137 5.98 -9.64 3.80
C LEU A 137 5.41 -8.22 3.72
N TRP A 138 5.88 -7.29 4.56
CA TRP A 138 5.22 -6.01 4.77
C TRP A 138 5.56 -4.98 3.69
N ASP A 139 6.84 -4.76 3.43
CA ASP A 139 7.25 -3.76 2.43
C ASP A 139 6.97 -4.19 0.99
N PRO A 140 7.08 -5.48 0.61
CA PRO A 140 6.60 -5.96 -0.68
C PRO A 140 5.09 -5.79 -0.85
N LEU A 141 4.32 -5.93 0.24
CA LEU A 141 2.88 -5.68 0.20
C LEU A 141 2.57 -4.19 0.00
N PHE A 142 3.32 -3.28 0.64
CA PHE A 142 3.25 -1.85 0.35
C PHE A 142 3.62 -1.54 -1.11
N LEU A 143 4.70 -2.14 -1.62
CA LEU A 143 5.12 -1.98 -3.00
C LEU A 143 4.05 -2.47 -3.98
N LEU A 144 3.49 -3.66 -3.73
CA LEU A 144 2.40 -4.24 -4.53
C LEU A 144 1.18 -3.30 -4.54
N TRP A 145 0.79 -2.79 -3.38
CA TRP A 145 -0.30 -1.82 -3.25
C TRP A 145 0.00 -0.56 -4.07
N GLY A 146 1.18 0.05 -3.90
CA GLY A 146 1.58 1.27 -4.60
C GLY A 146 1.63 1.12 -6.12
N VAL A 147 2.26 0.04 -6.62
CA VAL A 147 2.36 -0.24 -8.06
C VAL A 147 0.97 -0.50 -8.66
N ALA A 148 0.16 -1.34 -8.02
CA ALA A 148 -1.19 -1.63 -8.50
C ALA A 148 -2.07 -0.36 -8.54
N LEU A 149 -1.94 0.51 -7.53
CA LEU A 149 -2.63 1.79 -7.49
C LEU A 149 -2.18 2.72 -8.62
N ALA A 150 -0.87 2.87 -8.84
CA ALA A 150 -0.31 3.68 -9.94
C ALA A 150 -0.79 3.19 -11.32
N VAL A 151 -0.80 1.88 -11.54
CA VAL A 151 -1.32 1.25 -12.77
C VAL A 151 -2.81 1.58 -12.96
N GLY A 152 -3.63 1.44 -11.92
CA GLY A 152 -5.06 1.78 -11.97
C GLY A 152 -5.31 3.26 -12.32
N LEU A 153 -4.54 4.17 -11.72
CA LEU A 153 -4.61 5.61 -11.99
C LEU A 153 -4.19 5.96 -13.41
N PHE A 154 -3.15 5.31 -13.91
CA PHE A 154 -2.65 5.50 -15.27
C PHE A 154 -3.66 5.04 -16.32
N LEU A 155 -4.19 3.82 -16.18
CA LEU A 155 -5.16 3.25 -17.10
C LEU A 155 -6.48 4.04 -17.13
N THR A 156 -6.98 4.48 -15.98
CA THR A 156 -8.17 5.34 -15.92
C THR A 156 -7.92 6.76 -16.46
N GLY A 157 -6.68 7.26 -16.38
CA GLY A 157 -6.26 8.49 -17.08
C GLY A 157 -6.36 8.38 -18.60
N ARG A 158 -5.83 7.30 -19.18
CA ARG A 158 -5.87 7.06 -20.63
C ARG A 158 -7.29 6.96 -21.18
N LEU A 159 -8.18 6.26 -20.48
CA LEU A 159 -9.60 6.15 -20.86
C LEU A 159 -10.33 7.49 -20.95
N ARG A 160 -9.87 8.50 -20.21
CA ARG A 160 -10.47 9.84 -20.22
C ARG A 160 -10.00 10.65 -21.43
N LEU A 161 -8.73 10.53 -21.79
CA LEU A 161 -8.13 11.24 -22.93
C LEU A 161 -8.63 10.69 -24.28
N SER A 162 -8.88 9.38 -24.39
CA SER A 162 -9.38 8.77 -25.63
C SER A 162 -10.84 9.09 -25.96
N ARG A 163 -11.58 9.78 -25.09
CA ARG A 163 -12.99 10.14 -25.26
C ARG A 163 -13.22 11.65 -25.45
N GLN A 164 -12.15 12.44 -25.49
CA GLN A 164 -12.15 13.87 -25.85
C GLN A 164 -11.73 14.01 -27.30
#